data_AF-A0A1V6S5T5-F1
#
_entry.id   AF-A0A1V6S5T5-F1
#
_cell.length_a   1.000
_cell.length_b   1.000
_cell.length_c   1.000
_cell.angle_alpha   90.00
_cell.angle_beta   90.00
_cell.angle_gamma   90.00
#
_symmetry.space_group_name_H-M   'P 1'
#
loop_
_entity.id
_entity.type
_entity.pdbx_description
1 polymer ?
#
loop_
_entity_poly.entity_id
_entity_poly.type
_entity_poly.pdbx_seq_one_letter_code
_entity_poly.pdbx_strand_id
1 'polypeptide(L)'
;MFNAEGQGRDVPSFLLFASADDSRTISFNEEIQRLFFGSRNDVPFNGGDPVPTGLYSATVNRFEYDSEETGFHLLIPFALRPNLADKDGARRSDGTLVPSGSFTQLFQHGVFYPFGGEHRAQRLERLFDRWTELIESGVWTVGENGVEGGIDMFQDADHGAWEDYWIPPSW
;
A
#
# COMPACT_ATOMS: atom_id res chain seq x y z
N MET A 1 18.78 -36.23 -12.29
CA MET A 1 17.65 -35.72 -11.49
C MET A 1 18.15 -34.52 -10.72
N PHE A 2 17.80 -33.31 -11.18
CA PHE A 2 18.05 -32.08 -10.43
C PHE A 2 16.70 -31.67 -9.83
N ASN A 3 16.63 -31.54 -8.50
CA ASN A 3 15.43 -31.04 -7.81
C ASN A 3 15.28 -29.55 -8.12
N ALA A 4 14.32 -29.22 -8.98
CA ALA A 4 13.90 -27.86 -9.31
C ALA A 4 12.68 -27.45 -8.46
N GLU A 5 12.66 -27.79 -7.17
CA GLU A 5 11.57 -27.45 -6.26
C GLU A 5 11.98 -26.28 -5.36
N GLY A 6 11.53 -25.06 -5.69
CA GLY A 6 11.55 -23.92 -4.76
C GLY A 6 11.79 -22.55 -5.38
N GLN A 7 12.46 -22.45 -6.52
CA GLN A 7 12.73 -21.16 -7.16
C GLN A 7 11.51 -20.71 -7.98
N GLY A 8 10.83 -19.65 -7.53
CA GLY A 8 9.80 -18.95 -8.30
C GLY A 8 8.33 -19.21 -7.91
N ARG A 9 8.07 -19.82 -6.75
CA ARG A 9 6.69 -20.01 -6.22
C ARG A 9 6.04 -18.71 -5.76
N ASP A 10 6.70 -18.01 -4.84
CA ASP A 10 6.23 -16.71 -4.38
C ASP A 10 7.27 -15.63 -4.62
N VAL A 11 6.80 -14.53 -5.20
CA VAL A 11 7.53 -13.28 -5.38
C VAL A 11 7.35 -12.48 -4.08
N PRO A 12 8.41 -12.23 -3.31
CA PRO A 12 8.32 -11.41 -2.11
C PRO A 12 8.03 -9.95 -2.48
N SER A 13 7.48 -9.20 -1.53
CA SER A 13 7.38 -7.74 -1.66
C SER A 13 8.77 -7.11 -1.72
N PHE A 14 8.94 -6.07 -2.53
CA PHE A 14 10.15 -5.28 -2.61
C PHE A 14 9.83 -3.79 -2.82
N LEU A 15 10.73 -2.92 -2.35
CA LEU A 15 10.57 -1.47 -2.45
C LEU A 15 10.76 -1.01 -3.90
N LEU A 16 9.73 -0.42 -4.49
CA LEU A 16 9.75 0.16 -5.84
C LEU A 16 10.25 1.61 -5.78
N PHE A 17 9.69 2.40 -4.85
CA PHE A 17 10.03 3.81 -4.66
C PHE A 17 10.15 4.12 -3.17
N ALA A 18 11.36 4.45 -2.73
CA ALA A 18 11.60 4.89 -1.36
C ALA A 18 11.02 6.29 -1.12
N SER A 19 10.62 6.57 0.11
CA SER A 19 10.46 7.94 0.58
C SER A 19 11.76 8.73 0.33
N ALA A 20 11.63 10.01 -0.04
CA ALA A 20 12.79 10.87 -0.29
C ALA A 20 13.68 11.06 0.95
N ASP A 21 13.08 10.95 2.15
CA ASP A 21 13.79 10.91 3.43
C ASP A 21 13.94 9.45 3.87
N ASP A 22 15.17 8.95 3.84
CA ASP A 22 15.55 7.57 4.17
C ASP A 22 15.52 7.28 5.68
N SER A 23 15.43 8.32 6.52
CA SER A 23 15.25 8.18 7.96
C SER A 23 13.80 7.81 8.34
N ARG A 24 12.85 7.98 7.41
CA ARG A 24 11.43 7.66 7.60
C ARG A 24 11.23 6.15 7.51
N THR A 25 11.32 5.52 8.68
CA THR A 25 11.08 4.08 8.84
C THR A 25 9.93 3.82 9.80
N ILE A 26 9.35 2.63 9.69
CA ILE A 26 8.40 2.11 10.67
C ILE A 26 8.91 0.79 11.22
N SER A 27 8.59 0.49 12.48
CA SER A 27 8.92 -0.80 13.08
C SER A 27 8.15 -1.93 12.41
N PHE A 28 8.88 -2.98 12.02
CA PHE A 28 8.31 -4.22 11.52
C PHE A 28 7.27 -4.78 12.49
N ASN A 29 6.06 -5.03 12.00
CA ASN A 29 4.88 -5.42 12.79
C ASN A 29 4.03 -6.47 12.05
N GLU A 30 2.97 -6.96 12.69
CA GLU A 30 2.10 -8.02 12.13
C GLU A 30 1.39 -7.61 10.82
N GLU A 31 1.02 -6.33 10.67
CA GLU A 31 0.40 -5.82 9.42
C GLU A 31 1.39 -5.95 8.25
N ILE A 32 2.62 -5.47 8.45
CA ILE A 32 3.69 -5.54 7.46
C ILE A 32 4.05 -6.99 7.15
N GLN A 33 4.15 -7.84 8.19
CA GLN A 33 4.44 -9.25 8.01
C GLN A 33 3.42 -9.93 7.08
N ARG A 34 2.13 -9.75 7.37
CA ARG A 34 1.06 -10.39 6.62
C ARG A 34 1.00 -9.94 5.17
N LEU A 35 1.27 -8.66 4.90
CA LEU A 35 1.19 -8.09 3.56
C LEU A 35 2.45 -8.30 2.72
N PHE A 36 3.64 -8.34 3.35
CA PHE A 36 4.92 -8.42 2.64
C PHE A 36 5.48 -9.83 2.52
N PHE A 37 4.97 -10.78 3.30
CA PHE A 37 5.46 -12.17 3.30
C PHE A 37 4.35 -13.22 3.26
N GLY A 38 3.07 -12.83 3.34
CA GLY A 38 1.95 -13.76 3.33
C GLY A 38 1.98 -14.74 4.51
N SER A 39 1.81 -16.04 4.23
CA SER A 39 1.87 -17.13 5.21
C SER A 39 3.29 -17.74 5.38
N ARG A 40 4.32 -17.09 4.85
CA ARG A 40 5.71 -17.53 5.03
C ARG A 40 6.17 -17.32 6.48
N ASN A 41 6.87 -18.33 7.00
CA ASN A 41 7.51 -18.28 8.31
C ASN A 41 8.99 -17.84 8.24
N ASP A 42 9.57 -17.68 7.04
CA ASP A 42 10.97 -17.32 6.80
C ASP A 42 11.15 -15.82 6.54
N VAL A 43 10.57 -15.00 7.41
CA VAL A 43 10.70 -13.54 7.35
C VAL A 43 12.11 -13.15 7.81
N PRO A 44 12.92 -12.43 7.00
CA PRO A 44 14.29 -12.03 7.37
C PRO A 44 14.33 -10.85 8.36
N PHE A 45 13.19 -10.44 8.91
CA PHE A 45 13.02 -9.33 9.83
C PHE A 45 12.56 -9.84 11.19
N ASN A 46 13.14 -9.29 12.25
CA ASN A 46 12.64 -9.45 13.61
C ASN A 46 11.59 -8.37 13.90
N GLY A 47 10.69 -8.65 14.84
CA GLY A 47 9.75 -7.64 15.33
C GLY A 47 10.50 -6.41 15.83
N GLY A 48 10.14 -5.23 15.33
CA GLY A 48 10.78 -3.96 15.66
C GLY A 48 11.86 -3.48 14.70
N ASP A 49 12.35 -4.32 13.78
CA ASP A 49 13.35 -3.91 12.79
C ASP A 49 12.83 -2.74 11.93
N PRO A 50 13.67 -1.75 11.59
CA PRO A 50 13.23 -0.60 10.82
C PRO A 50 12.96 -0.98 9.36
N VAL A 51 11.76 -0.65 8.88
CA VAL A 51 11.32 -0.84 7.50
C VAL A 51 11.20 0.52 6.83
N PRO A 52 11.89 0.78 5.70
CA PRO A 52 11.78 2.03 4.95
C PRO A 52 10.34 2.30 4.52
N THR A 53 9.91 3.56 4.57
CA THR A 53 8.60 3.94 4.02
C THR A 53 8.69 4.17 2.51
N GLY A 54 7.58 3.99 1.81
CA GLY A 54 7.52 4.10 0.36
C GLY A 54 6.54 3.13 -0.29
N LEU A 55 6.64 3.02 -1.61
CA LEU A 55 5.78 2.18 -2.43
C LEU A 55 6.43 0.81 -2.65
N TYR A 56 5.75 -0.23 -2.20
CA TYR A 56 6.18 -1.62 -2.31
C TYR A 56 5.33 -2.36 -3.35
N SER A 57 5.93 -3.33 -4.04
CA SER A 57 5.16 -4.34 -4.76
C SER A 57 4.39 -5.24 -3.78
N ALA A 58 3.23 -5.74 -4.17
CA ALA A 58 2.54 -6.77 -3.40
C ALA A 58 3.27 -8.12 -3.53
N THR A 59 3.18 -8.95 -2.49
CA THR A 59 3.58 -10.36 -2.63
C THR A 59 2.67 -11.09 -3.60
N VAL A 60 3.25 -12.01 -4.37
CA VAL A 60 2.48 -12.83 -5.32
C VAL A 60 2.83 -14.29 -5.14
N ASN A 61 1.82 -15.13 -4.93
CA ASN A 61 1.94 -16.58 -5.05
C ASN A 61 1.51 -16.99 -6.46
N ARG A 62 2.47 -17.32 -7.33
CA ARG A 62 2.23 -17.62 -8.76
C ARG A 62 1.45 -18.92 -9.01
N PHE A 63 1.23 -19.71 -7.97
CA PHE A 63 0.48 -20.98 -8.05
C PHE A 63 -0.97 -20.84 -7.55
N GLU A 64 -1.37 -19.68 -7.04
CA GLU A 64 -2.77 -19.38 -6.78
C GLU A 64 -3.50 -19.09 -8.11
N TYR A 65 -4.71 -19.62 -8.21
CA TYR A 65 -5.64 -19.26 -9.28
C TYR A 65 -5.91 -17.76 -9.18
N ASP A 66 -5.67 -17.01 -10.27
CA ASP A 66 -5.84 -15.55 -10.34
C ASP A 66 -4.77 -14.71 -9.60
N SER A 67 -3.51 -15.14 -9.71
CA SER A 67 -2.37 -14.33 -9.26
C SER A 67 -2.13 -13.14 -10.19
N GLU A 68 -2.20 -11.92 -9.64
CA GLU A 68 -1.89 -10.68 -10.35
C GLU A 68 -0.63 -10.04 -9.79
N GLU A 69 0.33 -9.75 -10.68
CA GLU A 69 1.64 -9.19 -10.33
C GLU A 69 1.68 -7.65 -10.30
N THR A 70 0.53 -7.00 -10.47
CA THR A 70 0.42 -5.53 -10.52
C THR A 70 0.04 -4.91 -9.18
N GLY A 71 -0.08 -5.71 -8.11
CA GLY A 71 -0.47 -5.22 -6.79
C GLY A 71 0.59 -4.33 -6.13
N PHE A 72 0.17 -3.42 -5.25
CA PHE A 72 1.09 -2.59 -4.45
C PHE A 72 0.61 -2.38 -3.01
N HIS A 73 1.55 -1.99 -2.15
CA HIS A 73 1.28 -1.44 -0.83
C HIS A 73 2.07 -0.15 -0.63
N LEU A 74 1.37 0.93 -0.28
CA LEU A 74 2.01 2.19 0.09
C LEU A 74 2.23 2.19 1.60
N LEU A 75 3.49 2.13 2.04
CA LEU A 75 3.88 2.14 3.44
C LEU A 75 4.18 3.56 3.90
N ILE A 76 3.33 4.12 4.75
CA ILE A 76 3.43 5.50 5.25
C ILE A 76 3.98 5.57 6.68
N PRO A 77 4.64 6.69 7.08
CA PRO A 77 5.30 6.84 8.38
C PRO A 77 4.36 7.19 9.54
N PHE A 78 3.05 7.08 9.36
CA PHE A 78 2.05 7.40 10.37
C PHE A 78 0.84 6.47 10.23
N ALA A 79 0.15 6.27 11.35
CA ALA A 79 -1.02 5.42 11.41
C ALA A 79 -2.25 6.16 10.87
N LEU A 80 -2.96 5.55 9.92
CA LEU A 80 -4.24 6.04 9.43
C LEU A 80 -5.34 5.78 10.43
N ARG A 81 -6.29 6.71 10.51
CA ARG A 81 -7.44 6.67 11.41
C ARG A 81 -7.05 6.24 12.82
N PRO A 82 -6.15 6.94 13.51
CA PRO A 82 -5.67 6.55 14.84
C PRO A 82 -6.80 6.53 15.90
N ASN A 83 -7.89 7.25 15.64
CA ASN A 83 -9.11 7.20 16.45
C ASN A 83 -10.21 6.42 15.73
N LEU A 84 -10.62 5.27 16.29
CA LEU A 84 -11.67 4.43 15.72
C LEU A 84 -13.02 5.16 15.55
N ALA A 85 -13.28 6.17 16.37
CA ALA A 85 -14.52 6.95 16.33
C ALA A 85 -14.60 7.92 15.14
N ASP A 86 -13.49 8.18 14.45
CA ASP A 86 -13.44 9.08 13.31
C ASP A 86 -14.11 8.46 12.08
N LYS A 87 -15.14 9.13 11.55
CA LYS A 87 -15.93 8.68 10.40
C LYS A 87 -15.56 9.40 9.09
N ASP A 88 -14.74 10.44 9.18
CA ASP A 88 -14.38 11.31 8.06
C ASP A 88 -12.94 11.09 7.57
N GLY A 89 -12.26 10.08 8.12
CA GLY A 89 -10.90 9.69 7.72
C GLY A 89 -10.81 8.81 6.46
N ALA A 90 -9.59 8.34 6.19
CA ALA A 90 -9.21 7.66 4.97
C ALA A 90 -10.09 6.45 4.62
N ARG A 91 -10.33 6.24 3.32
CA ARG A 91 -11.20 5.19 2.78
C ARG A 91 -10.50 4.36 1.71
N ARG A 92 -10.94 3.11 1.60
CA ARG A 92 -10.57 2.18 0.52
C ARG A 92 -11.53 2.33 -0.66
N SER A 93 -11.18 1.79 -1.83
CA SER A 93 -11.96 1.94 -3.06
C SER A 93 -13.43 1.52 -2.92
N ASP A 94 -13.73 0.49 -2.12
CA ASP A 94 -15.09 0.04 -1.82
C ASP A 94 -15.89 1.01 -0.92
N GLY A 95 -15.30 2.14 -0.55
CA GLY A 95 -15.90 3.18 0.29
C GLY A 95 -15.86 2.88 1.78
N THR A 96 -15.35 1.69 2.18
CA THR A 96 -15.14 1.37 3.59
C THR A 96 -13.99 2.16 4.16
N LEU A 97 -14.10 2.52 5.44
CA LEU A 97 -13.01 3.19 6.15
C LEU A 97 -11.79 2.26 6.22
N VAL A 98 -10.60 2.84 6.10
CA VAL A 98 -9.33 2.16 6.35
C VAL A 98 -9.33 1.61 7.79
N PRO A 99 -8.81 0.39 8.05
CA PRO A 99 -8.63 -0.09 9.42
C PRO A 99 -7.86 0.91 10.30
N SER A 100 -8.38 1.17 11.49
CA SER A 100 -7.75 2.07 12.45
C SER A 100 -6.36 1.56 12.82
N GLY A 101 -5.36 2.44 12.76
CA GLY A 101 -3.98 2.10 13.07
C GLY A 101 -3.16 1.58 11.89
N SER A 102 -3.73 1.53 10.68
CA SER A 102 -3.07 0.94 9.51
C SER A 102 -2.00 1.87 8.91
N PHE A 103 -0.90 1.27 8.44
CA PHE A 103 0.17 1.97 7.72
C PHE A 103 0.22 1.67 6.22
N THR A 104 -0.64 0.77 5.73
CA THR A 104 -0.53 0.19 4.36
C THR A 104 -1.80 0.29 3.50
N GLN A 105 -2.94 0.61 4.13
CA GLN A 105 -4.26 0.39 3.52
C GLN A 105 -4.77 1.57 2.67
N LEU A 106 -3.98 2.64 2.50
CA LEU A 106 -4.32 3.73 1.59
C LEU A 106 -4.35 3.23 0.14
N PHE A 107 -5.29 3.74 -0.65
CA PHE A 107 -5.51 3.36 -2.06
C PHE A 107 -5.88 1.89 -2.31
N GLN A 108 -6.13 1.08 -1.27
CA GLN A 108 -6.45 -0.35 -1.44
C GLN A 108 -7.92 -0.57 -1.81
N HIS A 109 -8.23 -1.72 -2.42
CA HIS A 109 -9.59 -2.04 -2.87
C HIS A 109 -10.63 -2.05 -1.74
N GLY A 110 -10.32 -2.70 -0.62
CA GLY A 110 -11.29 -2.89 0.45
C GLY A 110 -11.50 -4.35 0.86
N VAL A 111 -12.67 -4.64 1.43
CA VAL A 111 -13.09 -6.02 1.72
C VAL A 111 -13.61 -6.70 0.46
N PHE A 112 -14.33 -5.95 -0.38
CA PHE A 112 -15.00 -6.52 -1.55
C PHE A 112 -14.48 -5.91 -2.85
N TYR A 113 -13.99 -6.78 -3.74
CA TYR A 113 -13.67 -6.43 -5.12
C TYR A 113 -14.50 -7.30 -6.07
N PRO A 114 -15.51 -6.74 -6.77
CA PRO A 114 -16.27 -7.46 -7.77
C PRO A 114 -15.32 -8.00 -8.85
N PHE A 115 -15.36 -9.32 -9.11
CA PHE A 115 -14.62 -10.02 -10.16
C PHE A 115 -13.12 -10.29 -9.96
N GLY A 116 -12.55 -10.10 -8.76
CA GLY A 116 -11.15 -10.52 -8.50
C GLY A 116 -10.87 -11.05 -7.09
N GLY A 117 -11.91 -11.47 -6.37
CA GLY A 117 -11.78 -12.15 -5.07
C GLY A 117 -11.71 -11.21 -3.86
N GLU A 118 -11.53 -11.80 -2.68
CA GLU A 118 -11.39 -11.08 -1.41
C GLU A 118 -9.92 -10.68 -1.19
N HIS A 119 -9.70 -9.52 -0.56
CA HIS A 119 -8.37 -9.08 -0.07
C HIS A 119 -7.28 -8.85 -1.13
N ARG A 120 -7.65 -8.63 -2.40
CA ARG A 120 -6.69 -8.28 -3.47
C ARG A 120 -6.13 -6.87 -3.29
N ALA A 121 -4.82 -6.71 -3.46
CA ALA A 121 -4.17 -5.41 -3.50
C ALA A 121 -4.63 -4.61 -4.73
N GLN A 122 -4.65 -3.28 -4.64
CA GLN A 122 -5.00 -2.43 -5.78
C GLN A 122 -3.92 -2.48 -6.88
N ARG A 123 -4.31 -2.25 -8.13
CA ARG A 123 -3.40 -2.23 -9.29
C ARG A 123 -2.52 -0.97 -9.31
N LEU A 124 -1.24 -1.15 -9.55
CA LEU A 124 -0.24 -0.10 -9.62
C LEU A 124 -0.54 0.93 -10.72
N GLU A 125 -1.09 0.50 -11.86
CA GLU A 125 -1.58 1.39 -12.92
C GLU A 125 -2.57 2.42 -12.38
N ARG A 126 -3.57 1.97 -11.60
CA ARG A 126 -4.61 2.84 -11.04
C ARG A 126 -4.07 3.82 -10.01
N LEU A 127 -3.01 3.45 -9.30
CA LEU A 127 -2.31 4.37 -8.41
C LEU A 127 -1.64 5.50 -9.21
N PHE A 128 -0.95 5.16 -10.30
CA PHE A 128 -0.28 6.15 -11.13
C PHE A 128 -1.26 7.06 -11.86
N ASP A 129 -2.38 6.53 -12.34
CA ASP A 129 -3.48 7.35 -12.87
C ASP A 129 -3.92 8.38 -11.81
N ARG A 130 -4.20 7.92 -10.59
CA ARG A 130 -4.66 8.79 -9.51
C ARG A 130 -3.63 9.85 -9.12
N TRP A 131 -2.36 9.47 -8.98
CA TRP A 131 -1.29 10.42 -8.68
C TRP A 131 -1.11 11.46 -9.79
N THR A 132 -1.26 11.06 -11.05
CA THR A 132 -1.23 11.97 -12.20
C THR A 132 -2.38 12.97 -12.12
N GLU A 133 -3.60 12.53 -11.83
CA GLU A 133 -4.76 13.40 -11.65
C GLU A 133 -4.55 14.43 -10.54
N LEU A 134 -3.96 14.04 -9.39
CA LEU A 134 -3.68 14.96 -8.28
C LEU A 134 -2.70 16.06 -8.68
N ILE A 135 -1.71 15.73 -9.51
CA ILE A 135 -0.76 16.70 -10.05
C ILE A 135 -1.43 17.61 -11.06
N GLU A 136 -2.14 17.05 -12.05
CA GLU A 136 -2.75 17.80 -13.15
C GLU A 136 -3.89 18.73 -12.69
N SER A 137 -4.62 18.33 -11.65
CA SER A 137 -5.66 19.15 -11.03
C SER A 137 -5.12 20.21 -10.08
N GLY A 138 -3.82 20.17 -9.76
CA GLY A 138 -3.16 21.12 -8.86
C GLY A 138 -3.41 20.85 -7.37
N VAL A 139 -3.96 19.70 -7.02
CA VAL A 139 -4.05 19.25 -5.61
C VAL A 139 -2.64 19.03 -5.05
N TRP A 140 -1.78 18.38 -5.82
CA TRP A 140 -0.36 18.25 -5.51
C TRP A 140 0.47 19.26 -6.29
N THR A 141 1.21 20.08 -5.55
CA THR A 141 2.22 20.98 -6.12
C THR A 141 3.52 20.22 -6.32
N VAL A 142 4.12 20.34 -7.51
CA VAL A 142 5.40 19.69 -7.84
C VAL A 142 6.50 20.74 -7.88
N GLY A 143 7.50 20.58 -7.01
CA GLY A 143 8.70 21.39 -6.94
C GLY A 143 9.93 20.70 -7.53
N GLU A 144 11.12 21.22 -7.22
CA GLU A 144 12.41 20.72 -7.75
C GLU A 144 12.69 19.25 -7.37
N ASN A 145 12.18 18.80 -6.23
CA ASN A 145 12.42 17.46 -5.68
C ASN A 145 11.20 16.52 -5.80
N GLY A 146 10.22 16.85 -6.66
CA GLY A 146 8.96 16.12 -6.78
C GLY A 146 7.82 16.79 -6.03
N VAL A 147 6.82 16.02 -5.60
CA VAL A 147 5.65 16.53 -4.87
C VAL A 147 6.09 17.20 -3.56
N GLU A 148 5.71 18.45 -3.38
CA GLU A 148 6.01 19.21 -2.15
C GLU A 148 5.29 18.55 -0.95
N GLY A 149 5.95 18.51 0.21
CA GLY A 149 5.46 17.77 1.39
C GLY A 149 5.73 16.26 1.36
N GLY A 150 6.03 15.69 0.18
CA GLY A 150 6.45 14.30 0.04
C GLY A 150 5.44 13.30 0.63
N ILE A 151 5.96 12.31 1.38
CA ILE A 151 5.13 11.25 1.96
C ILE A 151 4.16 11.75 3.05
N ASP A 152 4.38 12.93 3.61
CA ASP A 152 3.49 13.48 4.64
C ASP A 152 2.19 14.05 4.05
N MET A 153 2.13 14.30 2.74
CA MET A 153 0.89 14.68 2.04
C MET A 153 -0.23 13.65 2.25
N PHE A 154 0.11 12.37 2.38
CA PHE A 154 -0.88 11.32 2.60
C PHE A 154 -1.68 11.46 3.92
N GLN A 155 -1.27 12.34 4.84
CA GLN A 155 -2.05 12.67 6.04
C GLN A 155 -3.37 13.37 5.72
N ASP A 156 -3.43 14.09 4.59
CA ASP A 156 -4.63 14.81 4.18
C ASP A 156 -5.84 13.87 3.99
N ALA A 157 -5.58 12.59 3.73
CA ALA A 157 -6.59 11.54 3.67
C ALA A 157 -7.43 11.42 4.96
N ASP A 158 -6.82 11.70 6.12
CA ASP A 158 -7.50 11.71 7.42
C ASP A 158 -8.01 13.10 7.82
N HIS A 159 -7.67 14.15 7.06
CA HIS A 159 -8.02 15.54 7.37
C HIS A 159 -9.04 16.13 6.41
N GLY A 160 -9.97 15.29 5.93
CA GLY A 160 -11.12 15.71 5.12
C GLY A 160 -10.92 15.66 3.61
N ALA A 161 -9.72 15.32 3.13
CA ALA A 161 -9.44 15.15 1.70
C ALA A 161 -9.43 13.67 1.26
N TRP A 162 -10.13 12.78 1.98
CA TRP A 162 -10.09 11.33 1.71
C TRP A 162 -10.43 10.97 0.25
N GLU A 163 -11.26 11.77 -0.43
CA GLU A 163 -11.62 11.56 -1.84
C GLU A 163 -10.40 11.65 -2.77
N ASP A 164 -9.43 12.52 -2.47
CA ASP A 164 -8.18 12.64 -3.21
C ASP A 164 -7.32 11.37 -3.11
N TYR A 165 -7.38 10.72 -1.95
CA TYR A 165 -6.63 9.51 -1.63
C TYR A 165 -7.42 8.21 -1.82
N TRP A 166 -8.52 8.31 -2.58
CA TRP A 166 -9.41 7.21 -2.94
C TRP A 166 -9.34 6.94 -4.45
N ILE A 167 -9.23 5.67 -4.82
CA ILE A 167 -9.29 5.24 -6.23
C ILE A 167 -10.71 4.77 -6.53
N PRO A 168 -11.41 5.39 -7.49
CA PRO A 168 -12.73 4.94 -7.90
C PRO A 168 -12.72 3.48 -8.39
N PRO A 169 -13.70 2.65 -7.98
CA PRO A 169 -13.85 1.31 -8.50
C PRO A 169 -13.98 1.32 -10.03
N SER A 170 -13.07 0.62 -10.69
CA SER A 170 -13.14 0.33 -12.13
C SER A 170 -12.93 -1.17 -12.31
N TRP A 171 -14.02 -1.85 -12.66
CA TRP A 171 -14.09 -3.29 -12.92
C TRP A 171 -13.52 -3.61 -14.30
#